data_AF-A0A7Y2PKH3-F1
#
_entry.id   AF-A0A7Y2PKH3-F1
#
_cell.length_a   1.000
_cell.length_b   1.000
_cell.length_c   1.000
_cell.angle_alpha   90.00
_cell.angle_beta   90.00
_cell.angle_gamma   90.00
#
_symmetry.space_group_name_H-M   'P 1'
#
loop_
_entity.id
_entity.type
_entity.pdbx_description
1 polymer ?
#
loop_
_entity_poly.entity_id
_entity_poly.type
_entity_poly.pdbx_seq_one_letter_code
_entity_poly.pdbx_strand_id
1 'polypeptide(L)'
;MTTFWSVYICVLTIGTLIGLTWLLISTRKGERKSETVETMGHSFDGIEEYDNPLPQWWFMLFVGTLVFGVGYLILYPGLGNWKGLLPGYEDGWTGVNEWQKEMDKADARFGPIFAKYAAMPVEQVAQDPQALKMGGRLFASNCSVCHGSDAKGAFGFPNLADNTWRWGGDADTIKTTIMGGRIAAMPAWGPVLGDEGVKNVAAYVRHDLAGLPLPQGT
;
A
#
# COMPACT_ATOMS: atom_id res chain seq x y z
N MET A 1 -25.31 0.56 -11.26
CA MET A 1 -25.98 -0.77 -11.30
C MET A 1 -27.38 -0.61 -11.89
N THR A 2 -27.99 -1.64 -12.50
CA THR A 2 -29.37 -1.50 -13.00
C THR A 2 -30.35 -1.29 -11.84
N THR A 3 -31.48 -0.65 -12.12
CA THR A 3 -32.50 -0.37 -11.09
C THR A 3 -32.99 -1.64 -10.40
N PHE A 4 -33.17 -2.73 -11.15
CA PHE A 4 -33.55 -4.02 -10.60
C PHE A 4 -32.60 -4.50 -9.49
N TRP A 5 -31.30 -4.56 -9.79
CA TRP A 5 -30.30 -5.02 -8.82
C TRP A 5 -30.14 -4.05 -7.64
N SER A 6 -30.29 -2.74 -7.89
CA SER A 6 -30.32 -1.75 -6.81
C SER A 6 -31.47 -2.01 -5.83
N VAL A 7 -32.69 -2.18 -6.34
CA VAL A 7 -33.87 -2.44 -5.51
C VAL A 7 -33.75 -3.77 -4.78
N TYR A 8 -33.27 -4.81 -5.46
CA TYR A 8 -33.02 -6.12 -4.86
C TYR A 8 -32.11 -6.03 -3.63
N ILE A 9 -30.97 -5.33 -3.74
CA ILE A 9 -30.04 -5.13 -2.61
C ILE A 9 -30.73 -4.36 -1.49
N CYS A 10 -31.41 -3.25 -1.81
CA CYS A 10 -32.09 -2.44 -0.81
C CYS A 10 -33.13 -3.26 -0.02
N VAL A 11 -33.95 -4.05 -0.72
CA VAL A 11 -35.00 -4.87 -0.09
C VAL A 11 -34.39 -5.93 0.83
N LEU A 12 -33.35 -6.63 0.40
CA LEU A 12 -32.71 -7.64 1.23
C LEU A 12 -32.03 -7.03 2.46
N THR A 13 -31.26 -5.95 2.29
CA THR A 13 -30.54 -5.33 3.41
C THR A 13 -31.50 -4.70 4.43
N ILE A 14 -32.55 -4.01 3.98
CA ILE A 14 -33.54 -3.42 4.90
C ILE A 14 -34.38 -4.54 5.54
N GLY A 15 -34.77 -5.55 4.75
CA GLY A 15 -35.51 -6.71 5.25
C GLY A 15 -34.75 -7.46 6.34
N THR A 16 -33.45 -7.68 6.18
CA THR A 16 -32.62 -8.33 7.21
C THR A 16 -32.44 -7.45 8.45
N LEU A 17 -32.26 -6.13 8.31
CA LEU A 17 -32.20 -5.22 9.47
C LEU A 17 -33.52 -5.22 10.25
N ILE A 18 -34.66 -5.20 9.56
CA ILE A 18 -35.98 -5.32 10.20
C ILE A 18 -36.12 -6.69 10.86
N GLY A 19 -35.73 -7.76 10.17
CA GLY A 19 -35.78 -9.13 10.68
C GLY A 19 -34.94 -9.33 11.94
N LEU A 20 -33.71 -8.80 11.97
CA LEU A 20 -32.83 -8.81 13.15
C LEU A 20 -33.42 -7.99 14.30
N THR A 21 -33.96 -6.80 14.00
CA THR A 21 -34.63 -5.96 15.01
C THR A 21 -35.83 -6.70 15.61
N TRP A 22 -36.64 -7.33 14.76
CA TRP A 22 -37.79 -8.12 15.20
C TRP A 22 -37.36 -9.33 16.02
N LEU A 23 -36.35 -10.07 15.59
CA LEU A 23 -35.83 -11.24 16.30
C LEU A 23 -35.36 -10.84 17.70
N LEU A 24 -34.54 -9.80 17.80
CA LEU A 24 -34.01 -9.28 19.07
C LEU A 24 -35.11 -8.85 20.04
N ILE A 25 -36.16 -8.19 19.55
CA ILE A 25 -37.30 -7.79 20.38
C ILE A 25 -38.18 -9.00 20.73
N SER A 26 -38.34 -9.95 19.81
CA SER A 26 -39.18 -11.14 20.01
C SER A 26 -38.57 -12.08 21.04
N THR A 27 -37.27 -12.34 20.99
CA THR A 27 -36.57 -13.13 22.02
C THR A 27 -36.70 -12.45 23.37
N ARG A 28 -36.55 -11.12 23.43
CA ARG A 28 -36.67 -10.34 24.66
C ARG A 28 -38.02 -10.37 25.34
N LYS A 29 -39.11 -10.55 24.59
CA LYS A 29 -40.46 -10.68 25.17
C LYS A 29 -40.63 -11.94 25.99
N GLY A 30 -39.87 -13.01 25.68
CA GLY A 30 -39.94 -14.29 26.37
C GLY A 30 -38.99 -14.42 27.56
N GLU A 31 -38.13 -13.43 27.81
CA GLU A 31 -37.08 -13.50 28.82
C GLU A 31 -37.61 -13.35 30.25
N ARG A 32 -36.92 -13.99 31.20
CA ARG A 32 -37.14 -13.79 32.63
C ARG A 32 -36.68 -12.39 33.08
N LYS A 33 -37.17 -11.92 34.23
CA LYS A 33 -36.80 -10.59 34.75
C LYS A 33 -35.48 -10.55 35.52
N SER A 34 -34.99 -11.71 35.94
CA SER A 34 -33.79 -11.86 36.75
C SER A 34 -33.06 -13.13 36.38
N GLU A 35 -31.76 -13.15 36.68
CA GLU A 35 -30.94 -14.35 36.55
C GLU A 35 -31.46 -15.46 37.47
N THR A 36 -31.30 -16.70 37.01
CA THR A 36 -31.74 -17.93 37.65
C THR A 36 -30.72 -19.04 37.42
N VAL A 37 -30.71 -20.01 38.34
CA VAL A 37 -29.95 -21.25 38.23
C VAL A 37 -30.83 -22.43 37.82
N GLU A 38 -32.11 -22.19 37.54
CA GLU A 38 -33.05 -23.21 37.07
C GLU A 38 -32.74 -23.61 35.61
N THR A 39 -32.74 -24.90 35.34
CA THR A 39 -32.47 -25.47 34.01
C THR A 39 -33.75 -25.78 33.23
N MET A 40 -33.63 -25.89 31.91
CA MET A 40 -34.74 -26.15 30.97
C MET A 40 -35.39 -27.55 31.04
N GLY A 41 -34.92 -28.43 31.93
CA GLY A 41 -35.50 -29.78 32.12
C GLY A 41 -35.10 -30.83 31.09
N HIS A 42 -34.18 -30.50 30.18
CA HIS A 42 -33.54 -31.44 29.26
C HIS A 42 -32.03 -31.37 29.39
N SER A 43 -31.37 -32.54 29.35
CA SER A 43 -29.92 -32.68 29.40
C SER A 43 -29.41 -33.29 28.10
N PHE A 44 -28.40 -32.67 27.51
CA PHE A 44 -27.71 -33.17 26.32
C PHE A 44 -26.26 -33.42 26.68
N ASP A 45 -25.84 -34.69 26.71
CA ASP A 45 -24.46 -35.10 27.04
C ASP A 45 -23.95 -34.53 28.38
N GLY A 46 -24.84 -34.49 29.38
CA GLY A 46 -24.53 -33.94 30.70
C GLY A 46 -24.50 -32.42 30.80
N ILE A 47 -24.81 -31.69 29.71
CA ILE A 47 -24.95 -30.23 29.69
C ILE A 47 -26.44 -29.87 29.78
N GLU A 48 -26.76 -28.90 30.63
CA GLU A 48 -28.09 -28.33 30.80
C GLU A 48 -28.04 -26.80 30.62
N GLU A 49 -29.14 -26.21 30.14
CA GLU A 49 -29.21 -24.79 29.81
C GLU A 49 -30.05 -24.00 30.82
N TYR A 50 -29.53 -22.83 31.23
CA TYR A 50 -30.26 -21.86 32.06
C TYR A 50 -31.14 -20.93 31.23
N ASP A 51 -32.29 -20.56 31.79
CA ASP A 51 -33.24 -19.60 31.19
C ASP A 51 -32.91 -18.12 31.52
N ASN A 52 -31.67 -17.71 31.34
CA ASN A 52 -31.26 -16.37 31.76
C ASN A 52 -31.67 -15.30 30.74
N PRO A 53 -32.09 -14.10 31.20
CA PRO A 53 -32.31 -12.98 30.30
C PRO A 53 -31.01 -12.56 29.62
N LEU A 54 -31.14 -11.90 28.46
CA LEU A 54 -30.00 -11.32 27.80
C LEU A 54 -29.40 -10.22 28.68
N PRO A 55 -28.06 -10.19 28.87
CA PRO A 55 -27.43 -9.12 29.63
C PRO A 55 -27.79 -7.76 29.03
N GLN A 56 -28.25 -6.82 29.86
CA GLN A 56 -28.75 -5.53 29.38
C GLN A 56 -27.70 -4.75 28.56
N TRP A 57 -26.43 -4.81 28.96
CA TRP A 57 -25.34 -4.17 28.23
C TRP A 57 -25.15 -4.77 26.83
N TRP A 58 -25.29 -6.10 26.69
CA TRP A 58 -25.18 -6.80 25.42
C TRP A 58 -26.34 -6.42 24.49
N PHE A 59 -27.56 -6.38 25.03
CA PHE A 59 -28.73 -5.95 24.28
C PHE A 59 -28.56 -4.52 23.77
N MET A 60 -28.15 -3.59 24.65
CA MET A 60 -27.91 -2.20 24.28
C MET A 60 -26.79 -2.06 23.24
N LEU A 61 -25.73 -2.86 23.34
CA LEU A 61 -24.68 -2.91 22.33
C LEU A 61 -25.21 -3.38 20.98
N PHE A 62 -26.00 -4.46 20.95
CA PHE A 62 -26.61 -4.97 19.72
C PHE A 62 -27.55 -3.94 19.07
N VAL A 63 -28.37 -3.26 19.87
CA VAL A 63 -29.20 -2.16 19.36
C VAL A 63 -28.32 -1.02 18.84
N GLY A 64 -27.24 -0.69 19.54
CA GLY A 64 -26.27 0.31 19.12
C GLY A 64 -25.64 0.00 17.75
N THR A 65 -25.28 -1.26 17.47
CA THR A 65 -24.72 -1.65 16.17
C THR A 65 -25.75 -1.60 15.05
N LEU A 66 -27.02 -1.94 15.32
CA LEU A 66 -28.12 -1.77 14.36
C LEU A 66 -28.33 -0.28 14.01
N VAL A 67 -28.40 0.57 15.03
CA VAL A 67 -28.55 2.03 14.83
C VAL A 67 -27.36 2.60 14.07
N PHE A 68 -26.14 2.19 14.43
CA PHE A 68 -24.92 2.57 13.71
C PHE A 68 -24.97 2.10 12.26
N GLY A 69 -25.36 0.85 12.00
CA GLY A 69 -25.45 0.29 10.65
C GLY A 69 -26.46 1.04 9.77
N VAL A 70 -27.63 1.38 10.31
CA VAL A 70 -28.63 2.20 9.62
C VAL A 70 -28.06 3.60 9.34
N GLY A 71 -27.47 4.25 10.34
CA GLY A 71 -26.84 5.57 10.16
C GLY A 71 -25.72 5.54 9.12
N TYR A 72 -24.91 4.49 9.11
CA TYR A 72 -23.83 4.29 8.15
C TYR A 72 -24.38 4.14 6.73
N LEU A 73 -25.42 3.33 6.51
CA LEU A 73 -26.06 3.15 5.20
C LEU A 73 -26.79 4.41 4.70
N ILE A 74 -27.19 5.31 5.60
CA ILE A 74 -27.70 6.63 5.22
C ILE A 74 -26.56 7.52 4.74
N LEU A 75 -25.43 7.53 5.45
CA LEU A 75 -24.29 8.40 5.15
C LEU A 75 -23.45 7.93 3.95
N TYR A 76 -23.26 6.62 3.79
CA TYR A 76 -22.37 6.03 2.80
C TYR A 76 -23.14 5.24 1.72
N PRO A 77 -22.56 5.04 0.53
CA PRO A 77 -23.11 4.10 -0.43
C PRO A 77 -23.08 2.67 0.13
N GLY A 78 -24.13 1.91 -0.16
CA GLY A 78 -24.27 0.53 0.30
C GLY A 78 -25.65 -0.07 0.01
N LEU A 79 -26.69 0.78 0.00
CA LEU A 79 -28.04 0.41 -0.42
C LEU A 79 -28.21 0.59 -1.93
N GLY A 80 -27.80 -0.42 -2.71
CA GLY A 80 -27.94 -0.39 -4.17
C GLY A 80 -27.21 0.80 -4.81
N ASN A 81 -27.94 1.64 -5.56
CA ASN A 81 -27.42 2.87 -6.18
C ASN A 81 -27.49 4.11 -5.25
N TRP A 82 -27.89 3.96 -3.98
CA TRP A 82 -27.82 5.05 -3.02
C TRP A 82 -26.37 5.53 -2.86
N LYS A 83 -26.14 6.83 -3.04
CA LYS A 83 -24.79 7.43 -3.01
C LYS A 83 -24.33 7.86 -1.62
N GLY A 84 -25.22 7.82 -0.62
CA GLY A 84 -24.95 8.37 0.71
C GLY A 84 -25.22 9.87 0.79
N LEU A 85 -25.29 10.38 2.03
CA LEU A 85 -25.50 11.79 2.38
C LEU A 85 -24.32 12.38 3.18
N LEU A 86 -23.15 11.73 3.15
CA LEU A 86 -21.98 12.22 3.86
C LEU A 86 -21.62 13.64 3.37
N PRO A 87 -21.57 14.64 4.27
CA PRO A 87 -21.26 16.01 3.86
C PRO A 87 -19.81 16.15 3.40
N GLY A 88 -19.57 17.09 2.49
CA GLY A 88 -18.22 17.38 1.96
C GLY A 88 -17.82 16.57 0.72
N TYR A 89 -18.78 15.89 0.10
CA TYR A 89 -18.68 15.23 -1.21
C TYR A 89 -19.90 15.60 -2.06
N GLU A 90 -19.71 16.31 -3.18
CA GLU A 90 -20.82 16.83 -3.99
C GLU A 90 -21.66 15.71 -4.64
N ASP A 91 -20.99 14.64 -5.10
CA ASP A 91 -21.61 13.50 -5.76
C ASP A 91 -21.69 12.25 -4.86
N GLY A 92 -21.72 12.46 -3.54
CA GLY A 92 -21.64 11.39 -2.54
C GLY A 92 -20.22 10.85 -2.36
N TRP A 93 -20.03 10.14 -1.25
CA TRP A 93 -18.73 9.52 -0.95
C TRP A 93 -18.51 8.31 -1.84
N THR A 94 -17.31 8.18 -2.40
CA THR A 94 -16.77 6.95 -2.97
C THR A 94 -15.29 6.89 -2.65
N GLY A 95 -14.69 5.69 -2.66
CA GLY A 95 -13.24 5.58 -2.48
C GLY A 95 -12.42 6.37 -3.51
N VAL A 96 -12.95 6.53 -4.73
CA VAL A 96 -12.31 7.35 -5.78
C VAL A 96 -12.40 8.84 -5.45
N ASN A 97 -13.56 9.33 -4.99
CA ASN A 97 -13.73 10.74 -4.61
C ASN A 97 -12.89 11.12 -3.39
N GLU A 98 -12.76 10.21 -2.42
CA GLU A 98 -11.88 10.41 -1.25
C GLU A 98 -10.40 10.46 -1.66
N TRP A 99 -9.97 9.51 -2.48
CA TRP A 99 -8.61 9.50 -3.03
C TRP A 99 -8.30 10.77 -3.84
N GLN A 100 -9.21 11.21 -4.71
CA GLN A 100 -9.03 12.42 -5.50
C GLN A 100 -8.90 13.65 -4.59
N LYS A 101 -9.76 13.77 -3.56
CA LYS A 101 -9.71 14.85 -2.58
C LYS A 101 -8.40 14.86 -1.79
N GLU A 102 -7.87 13.68 -1.44
CA GLU A 102 -6.56 13.55 -0.80
C GLU A 102 -5.44 13.98 -1.75
N MET A 103 -5.49 13.56 -3.01
CA MET A 103 -4.51 13.92 -4.04
C MET A 103 -4.52 15.43 -4.29
N ASP A 104 -5.69 16.06 -4.47
CA ASP A 104 -5.82 17.50 -4.67
C ASP A 104 -5.24 18.29 -3.48
N LYS A 105 -5.47 17.80 -2.26
CA LYS A 105 -4.89 18.40 -1.05
C LYS A 105 -3.37 18.23 -1.01
N ALA A 106 -2.87 17.07 -1.41
CA ALA A 106 -1.44 16.81 -1.51
C ALA A 106 -0.78 17.70 -2.58
N ASP A 107 -1.39 17.82 -3.75
CA ASP A 107 -0.92 18.66 -4.85
C ASP A 107 -0.94 20.14 -4.49
N ALA A 108 -2.01 20.64 -3.84
CA ALA A 108 -2.05 22.01 -3.36
C ALA A 108 -0.95 22.30 -2.32
N ARG A 109 -0.59 21.32 -1.49
CA ARG A 109 0.42 21.46 -0.44
C ARG A 109 1.85 21.29 -0.96
N PHE A 110 2.09 20.29 -1.79
CA PHE A 110 3.42 19.85 -2.21
C PHE A 110 3.77 20.29 -3.63
N GLY A 111 2.78 20.56 -4.47
CA GLY A 111 2.96 21.06 -5.84
C GLY A 111 3.86 22.28 -5.94
N PRO A 112 3.71 23.33 -5.10
CA PRO A 112 4.63 24.48 -5.11
C PRO A 112 6.09 24.11 -4.81
N ILE A 113 6.32 23.12 -3.96
CA ILE A 113 7.67 22.63 -3.61
C ILE A 113 8.27 21.91 -4.82
N PHE A 114 7.52 21.02 -5.46
CA PHE A 114 7.96 20.34 -6.68
C PHE A 114 8.19 21.34 -7.82
N ALA A 115 7.28 22.29 -8.04
CA ALA A 115 7.40 23.31 -9.07
C ALA A 115 8.66 24.18 -8.88
N LYS A 116 8.96 24.58 -7.64
CA LYS A 116 10.20 25.30 -7.30
C LYS A 116 11.43 24.53 -7.77
N TYR A 117 11.55 23.25 -7.41
CA TYR A 117 12.73 22.46 -7.76
C TYR A 117 12.77 22.04 -9.22
N ALA A 118 11.62 21.86 -9.86
CA ALA A 118 11.53 21.54 -11.28
C ALA A 118 12.02 22.69 -12.18
N ALA A 119 11.91 23.94 -11.73
CA ALA A 119 12.39 25.11 -12.44
C ALA A 119 13.90 25.36 -12.30
N MET A 120 14.58 24.63 -11.40
CA MET A 120 16.01 24.79 -11.13
C MET A 120 16.85 23.78 -11.93
N PRO A 121 18.07 24.15 -12.38
CA PRO A 121 19.05 23.17 -12.86
C PRO A 121 19.38 22.13 -11.78
N VAL A 122 19.62 20.88 -12.18
CA VAL A 122 19.82 19.75 -11.25
C VAL A 122 21.01 20.01 -10.32
N GLU A 123 22.06 20.66 -10.82
CA GLU A 123 23.24 21.04 -10.06
C GLU A 123 22.90 22.01 -8.92
N GLN A 124 21.96 22.93 -9.14
CA GLN A 124 21.49 23.85 -8.10
C GLN A 124 20.57 23.14 -7.11
N VAL A 125 19.73 22.20 -7.57
CA VAL A 125 18.90 21.37 -6.70
C VAL A 125 19.78 20.53 -5.76
N ALA A 126 20.88 19.97 -6.26
CA ALA A 126 21.83 19.19 -5.48
C ALA A 126 22.54 20.01 -4.39
N GLN A 127 22.55 21.34 -4.47
CA GLN A 127 23.13 22.22 -3.46
C GLN A 127 22.14 22.62 -2.35
N ASP A 128 20.83 22.43 -2.54
CA ASP A 128 19.82 22.74 -1.51
C ASP A 128 19.71 21.59 -0.50
N PRO A 129 20.04 21.79 0.79
CA PRO A 129 19.95 20.75 1.81
C PRO A 129 18.55 20.16 1.99
N GLN A 130 17.49 20.95 1.75
CA GLN A 130 16.11 20.46 1.83
C GLN A 130 15.79 19.54 0.64
N ALA A 131 16.27 19.89 -0.56
CA ALA A 131 16.13 19.05 -1.74
C ALA A 131 16.89 17.73 -1.57
N LEU A 132 18.13 17.77 -1.05
CA LEU A 132 18.91 16.57 -0.75
C LEU A 132 18.20 15.66 0.26
N LYS A 133 17.62 16.22 1.33
CA LYS A 133 16.86 15.45 2.31
C LYS A 133 15.60 14.82 1.70
N MET A 134 14.92 15.54 0.80
CA MET A 134 13.77 14.99 0.06
C MET A 134 14.21 13.88 -0.90
N GLY A 135 15.28 14.12 -1.68
CA GLY A 135 15.88 13.15 -2.58
C GLY A 135 16.33 11.88 -1.86
N GLY A 136 16.90 12.00 -0.65
CA GLY A 136 17.28 10.86 0.19
C GLY A 136 16.08 9.98 0.59
N ARG A 137 14.91 10.58 0.87
CA ARG A 137 13.68 9.80 1.14
C ARG A 137 13.16 9.08 -0.11
N LEU A 138 13.22 9.75 -1.26
CA LEU A 138 12.86 9.16 -2.55
C LEU A 138 13.80 8.01 -2.90
N PHE A 139 15.10 8.19 -2.69
CA PHE A 139 16.14 7.17 -2.90
C PHE A 139 15.89 5.94 -2.01
N ALA A 140 15.61 6.15 -0.72
CA ALA A 140 15.32 5.07 0.20
C ALA A 140 14.11 4.23 -0.24
N SER A 141 13.08 4.86 -0.81
CA SER A 141 11.84 4.18 -1.21
C SER A 141 11.95 3.48 -2.56
N ASN A 142 12.69 4.07 -3.51
CA ASN A 142 12.64 3.67 -4.92
C ASN A 142 13.95 3.07 -5.46
N CYS A 143 15.10 3.35 -4.83
CA CYS A 143 16.42 3.03 -5.38
C CYS A 143 17.25 2.10 -4.48
N SER A 144 17.02 2.15 -3.17
CA SER A 144 17.86 1.49 -2.17
C SER A 144 17.88 -0.05 -2.27
N VAL A 145 16.80 -0.65 -2.79
CA VAL A 145 16.71 -2.11 -2.98
C VAL A 145 17.82 -2.63 -3.90
N CYS A 146 18.21 -1.86 -4.91
CA CYS A 146 19.25 -2.24 -5.86
C CYS A 146 20.60 -1.60 -5.52
N HIS A 147 20.59 -0.32 -5.18
CA HIS A 147 21.82 0.47 -4.97
C HIS A 147 22.29 0.50 -3.50
N GLY A 148 21.65 -0.25 -2.61
CA GLY A 148 21.97 -0.27 -1.18
C GLY A 148 21.40 0.93 -0.43
N SER A 149 21.26 0.80 0.90
CA SER A 149 20.75 1.87 1.76
C SER A 149 21.70 3.06 1.88
N ASP A 150 23.00 2.85 1.67
CA ASP A 150 24.04 3.87 1.65
C ASP A 150 24.47 4.30 0.23
N ALA A 151 23.69 3.88 -0.78
CA ALA A 151 23.95 4.12 -2.20
C ALA A 151 25.24 3.52 -2.76
N LYS A 152 25.90 2.60 -2.04
CA LYS A 152 27.18 2.00 -2.47
C LYS A 152 27.07 0.74 -3.35
N GLY A 153 25.85 0.35 -3.69
CA GLY A 153 25.60 -0.78 -4.58
C GLY A 153 25.94 -2.12 -3.96
N ALA A 154 26.01 -3.12 -4.83
CA ALA A 154 26.35 -4.50 -4.52
C ALA A 154 26.88 -5.19 -5.79
N PHE A 155 27.23 -6.47 -5.71
CA PHE A 155 27.56 -7.21 -6.94
C PHE A 155 26.41 -7.12 -7.95
N GLY A 156 26.72 -6.65 -9.17
CA GLY A 156 25.74 -6.41 -10.23
C GLY A 156 25.08 -5.02 -10.23
N PHE A 157 25.21 -4.23 -9.16
CA PHE A 157 24.57 -2.91 -9.03
C PHE A 157 25.61 -1.81 -8.72
N PRO A 158 25.67 -0.72 -9.50
CA PRO A 158 26.67 0.34 -9.32
C PRO A 158 26.64 1.00 -7.94
N ASN A 159 27.83 1.38 -7.46
CA ASN A 159 28.01 2.38 -6.41
C ASN A 159 27.69 3.77 -6.99
N LEU A 160 26.75 4.48 -6.39
CA LEU A 160 26.34 5.82 -6.81
C LEU A 160 26.95 6.94 -5.96
N ALA A 161 27.71 6.57 -4.91
CA ALA A 161 28.34 7.50 -3.98
C ALA A 161 29.84 7.73 -4.27
N ASP A 162 30.43 6.99 -5.21
CA ASP A 162 31.80 7.21 -5.66
C ASP A 162 31.88 8.11 -6.91
N ASN A 163 33.09 8.32 -7.40
CA ASN A 163 33.36 9.18 -8.56
C ASN A 163 33.43 8.40 -9.89
N THR A 164 33.00 7.14 -9.93
CA THR A 164 33.14 6.24 -11.09
C THR A 164 31.80 6.05 -11.79
N TRP A 165 31.63 6.72 -12.93
CA TRP A 165 30.37 6.71 -13.67
C TRP A 165 30.48 5.95 -14.98
N ARG A 166 29.70 4.86 -15.13
CA ARG A 166 29.71 4.04 -16.36
C ARG A 166 29.16 4.75 -17.59
N TRP A 167 28.17 5.61 -17.40
CA TRP A 167 27.46 6.30 -18.47
C TRP A 167 27.77 7.79 -18.57
N GLY A 168 28.56 8.33 -17.63
CA GLY A 168 28.80 9.76 -17.39
C GLY A 168 28.19 10.24 -16.07
N GLY A 169 28.88 11.16 -15.39
CA GLY A 169 28.54 11.66 -14.05
C GLY A 169 28.04 13.10 -14.01
N ASP A 170 27.85 13.73 -15.17
CA ASP A 170 27.20 15.04 -15.26
C ASP A 170 25.68 14.91 -14.98
N ALA A 171 25.06 16.00 -14.57
CA ALA A 171 23.70 15.97 -14.05
C ALA A 171 22.68 15.57 -15.12
N ASP A 172 22.86 16.01 -16.37
CA ASP A 172 21.97 15.66 -17.48
C ASP A 172 22.07 14.17 -17.84
N THR A 173 23.27 13.60 -17.82
CA THR A 173 23.46 12.16 -18.04
C THR A 173 22.86 11.31 -16.92
N ILE A 174 22.99 11.74 -15.66
CA ILE A 174 22.38 11.06 -14.52
C ILE A 174 20.85 11.13 -14.63
N LYS A 175 20.30 12.31 -14.90
CA LYS A 175 18.86 12.50 -15.12
C LYS A 175 18.34 11.63 -16.26
N THR A 176 19.06 11.59 -17.38
CA THR A 176 18.73 10.72 -18.52
C THR A 176 18.72 9.25 -18.12
N THR A 177 19.68 8.81 -17.30
CA THR A 177 19.77 7.44 -16.80
C THR A 177 18.58 7.08 -15.91
N ILE A 178 18.12 7.99 -15.05
CA ILE A 178 16.97 7.77 -14.16
C ILE A 178 15.66 7.77 -14.96
N MET A 179 15.48 8.74 -15.87
CA MET A 179 14.22 8.92 -16.60
C MET A 179 14.03 7.94 -17.76
N GLY A 180 15.11 7.60 -18.46
CA GLY A 180 15.08 6.72 -19.65
C GLY A 180 15.54 5.29 -19.38
N GLY A 181 16.11 5.02 -18.20
CA GLY A 181 16.77 3.75 -17.92
C GLY A 181 18.07 3.55 -18.72
N ARG A 182 18.79 2.46 -18.41
CA ARG A 182 20.00 2.04 -19.14
C ARG A 182 20.05 0.53 -19.27
N ILE A 183 20.47 0.04 -20.43
CA ILE A 183 20.74 -1.37 -20.67
C ILE A 183 22.17 -1.46 -21.25
N ALA A 184 23.08 -2.06 -20.50
CA ALA A 184 24.42 -2.37 -21.00
C ALA A 184 24.41 -3.70 -21.77
N ALA A 185 25.24 -3.81 -22.79
CA ALA A 185 25.45 -5.05 -23.52
C ALA A 185 26.94 -5.36 -23.64
N MET A 186 27.42 -6.31 -22.84
CA MET A 186 28.74 -6.90 -23.01
C MET A 186 28.58 -8.20 -23.81
N PRO A 187 29.04 -8.27 -25.08
CA PRO A 187 28.87 -9.46 -25.90
C PRO A 187 29.68 -10.64 -25.34
N ALA A 188 29.20 -11.85 -25.60
CA ALA A 188 29.88 -13.07 -25.20
C ALA A 188 31.08 -13.34 -26.13
N TRP A 189 32.30 -13.31 -25.57
CA TRP A 189 33.54 -13.48 -26.35
C TRP A 189 34.05 -14.91 -26.42
N GLY A 190 33.50 -15.85 -25.63
CA GLY A 190 33.94 -17.25 -25.59
C GLY A 190 34.00 -17.94 -26.95
N PRO A 191 32.95 -17.88 -27.79
CA PRO A 191 32.97 -18.48 -29.13
C PRO A 191 33.99 -17.88 -30.10
N VAL A 192 34.42 -16.64 -29.85
CA VAL A 192 35.33 -15.89 -30.75
C VAL A 192 36.79 -16.09 -30.32
N LEU A 193 37.06 -16.06 -29.02
CA LEU A 193 38.42 -16.09 -28.47
C LEU A 193 38.85 -17.50 -28.02
N GLY A 194 37.91 -18.41 -27.80
CA GLY A 194 38.16 -19.69 -27.11
C GLY A 194 38.57 -19.50 -25.65
N ASP A 195 38.69 -20.62 -24.92
CA ASP A 195 38.95 -20.60 -23.48
C ASP A 195 40.29 -19.95 -23.12
N GLU A 196 41.35 -20.28 -23.84
CA GLU A 196 42.68 -19.68 -23.62
C GLU A 196 42.71 -18.19 -23.96
N GLY A 197 42.00 -17.76 -25.01
CA GLY A 197 41.88 -16.34 -25.34
C GLY A 197 41.15 -15.54 -24.26
N VAL A 198 40.09 -16.11 -23.68
CA VAL A 198 39.36 -15.52 -22.55
C VAL A 198 40.25 -15.40 -21.31
N LYS A 199 41.03 -16.45 -20.98
CA LYS A 199 41.97 -16.39 -19.85
C LYS A 199 43.04 -15.32 -20.05
N ASN A 200 43.61 -15.24 -21.25
CA ASN A 200 44.65 -14.26 -21.56
C ASN A 200 44.14 -12.83 -21.45
N VAL A 201 42.96 -12.51 -22.02
CA VAL A 201 42.40 -11.15 -21.90
C VAL A 201 41.97 -10.84 -20.47
N ALA A 202 41.46 -11.82 -19.72
CA ALA A 202 41.11 -11.63 -18.31
C ALA A 202 42.36 -11.34 -17.46
N ALA A 203 43.46 -12.06 -17.69
CA ALA A 203 44.76 -11.82 -17.04
C ALA A 203 45.30 -10.42 -17.38
N TYR A 204 45.26 -10.04 -18.66
CA TYR A 204 45.68 -8.72 -19.13
C TYR A 204 44.88 -7.58 -18.48
N VAL A 205 43.54 -7.67 -18.51
CA VAL A 205 42.66 -6.65 -17.90
C VAL A 205 42.89 -6.55 -16.40
N ARG A 206 43.09 -7.69 -15.71
CA ARG A 206 43.30 -7.71 -14.26
C ARG A 206 44.66 -7.13 -13.85
N HIS A 207 45.74 -7.58 -14.48
CA HIS A 207 47.10 -7.23 -14.08
C HIS A 207 47.55 -5.90 -14.69
N ASP A 208 47.51 -5.80 -16.02
CA ASP A 208 48.12 -4.68 -16.73
C ASP A 208 47.23 -3.43 -16.75
N LEU A 209 45.90 -3.60 -16.87
CA LEU A 209 44.97 -2.46 -16.87
C LEU A 209 44.49 -2.07 -15.48
N ALA A 210 44.10 -3.03 -14.64
CA ALA A 210 43.55 -2.76 -13.32
C ALA A 210 44.62 -2.77 -12.20
N GLY A 211 45.87 -3.17 -12.47
CA GLY A 211 46.94 -3.17 -11.49
C GLY A 211 46.77 -4.18 -10.35
N LEU A 212 45.96 -5.23 -10.54
CA LEU A 212 45.68 -6.24 -9.53
C LEU A 212 46.53 -7.50 -9.75
N PRO A 213 47.06 -8.14 -8.69
CA PRO A 213 47.84 -9.36 -8.84
C PRO A 213 47.01 -10.50 -9.43
N LEU A 214 47.65 -11.32 -10.25
CA LEU A 214 47.05 -12.55 -10.76
C LEU A 214 46.77 -13.53 -9.60
N PRO A 215 45.72 -14.35 -9.70
CA PRO A 215 45.46 -15.40 -8.72
C PRO A 215 46.66 -16.36 -8.62
N GLN A 216 46.97 -16.80 -7.40
CA GLN A 216 48.04 -17.79 -7.21
C GLN A 216 47.60 -19.15 -7.76
N GLY A 217 48.36 -19.70 -8.72
CA GLY A 217 48.14 -21.05 -9.25
C GLY A 217 47.28 -21.18 -10.51
N THR A 218 47.11 -20.11 -11.28
CA THR A 218 46.47 -20.13 -12.61
C THR A 218 47.48 -20.02 -13.73
#